data_AF-A0A2H6AH26-F1
#
_entry.id   AF-A0A2H6AH26-F1
#
_cell.length_a   1.000
_cell.length_b   1.000
_cell.length_c   1.000
_cell.angle_alpha   90.00
_cell.angle_beta   90.00
_cell.angle_gamma   90.00
#
_symmetry.space_group_name_H-M   'P 1'
#
loop_
_entity.id
_entity.type
_entity.pdbx_description
1 polymer ?
#
loop_
_entity_poly.entity_id
_entity_poly.type
_entity_poly.pdbx_seq_one_letter_code
_entity_poly.pdbx_strand_id
1 'polypeptide(L)'
;MGILALWQNIAERKREARETVFRLVELTEDTIDPTEWGKNFPRQYDTYRRTVDIERTKHGGSEAFSKLEKDPRLKEIFLGYPFGVDYREERGHAYMLRDQDMTERVKNFPQPGACLHCHSAVLGAYYQVGLQAGVPKGEAQRWQAIFKGFEEVCAMPYQEARKLVEHSVSCLDCHDPKSMALRITRPAFVYALRELAQSADPVPHLPSIERWRKSDRKTPYDANQEASRQELRSLVCAQCHVEYYFKPPRKLLTYPWHNGLKMEQIEAYYDTVQWKDWTHPETGAPLLKAQHPEFELWSQGVHARAGVACADCHMPYRREGAIKISDHHVRSPLLNIARACQTCHPVPESELLARATAIQDRTKALMDRAENAVVDLIAALREARKSDVADTALEEAQKLHRRAQWRLDFVMAENSTGFHAPQESARILAEAIDLARQGQIAVLRVRRVSSPENTTP
;
A
#
# COMPACT_ATOMS: atom_id res chain seq x y z
N MET A 1 -20.07 18.46 -53.14
CA MET A 1 -19.12 17.34 -53.30
C MET A 1 -17.88 17.52 -52.41
N GLY A 2 -17.06 18.58 -52.58
CA GLY A 2 -15.81 18.75 -51.81
C GLY A 2 -15.95 18.85 -50.28
N ILE A 3 -16.96 19.59 -49.78
CA ILE A 3 -17.20 19.73 -48.33
C ILE A 3 -17.64 18.41 -47.68
N LEU A 4 -18.47 17.61 -48.38
CA LEU A 4 -18.92 16.30 -47.91
C LEU A 4 -17.77 15.28 -47.89
N ALA A 5 -16.90 15.29 -48.91
CA ALA A 5 -15.71 14.44 -48.96
C ALA A 5 -14.70 14.80 -47.84
N LEU A 6 -14.51 16.09 -47.56
CA LEU A 6 -13.66 16.55 -46.46
C LEU A 6 -14.24 16.16 -45.10
N TRP A 7 -15.55 16.32 -44.90
CA TRP A 7 -16.21 15.90 -43.67
C TRP A 7 -16.10 14.39 -43.45
N GLN A 8 -16.32 13.59 -44.49
CA GLN A 8 -16.18 12.13 -44.43
C GLN A 8 -14.74 11.72 -44.11
N ASN A 9 -13.75 12.36 -44.73
CA ASN A 9 -12.33 12.15 -44.42
C ASN A 9 -11.99 12.51 -42.96
N ILE A 10 -12.45 13.67 -42.46
CA ILE A 10 -12.22 14.07 -41.07
C ILE A 10 -12.93 13.11 -40.10
N ALA A 11 -14.16 12.69 -40.40
CA ALA A 11 -14.91 11.75 -39.57
C ALA A 11 -14.25 10.36 -39.54
N GLU A 12 -13.77 9.89 -40.69
CA GLU A 12 -13.04 8.62 -40.84
C GLU A 12 -11.69 8.69 -40.13
N ARG A 13 -10.90 9.75 -40.32
CA ARG A 13 -9.65 9.97 -39.58
C ARG A 13 -9.86 10.11 -38.09
N LYS A 14 -10.97 10.73 -37.64
CA LYS A 14 -11.35 10.76 -36.21
C LYS A 14 -11.79 9.38 -35.70
N ARG A 15 -12.36 8.53 -36.55
CA ARG A 15 -12.75 7.15 -36.21
C ARG A 15 -11.53 6.23 -36.15
N GLU A 16 -10.64 6.31 -37.13
CA GLU A 16 -9.34 5.63 -37.14
C GLU A 16 -8.46 6.08 -35.96
N ALA A 17 -8.43 7.38 -35.64
CA ALA A 17 -7.71 7.88 -34.48
C ALA A 17 -8.30 7.41 -33.14
N ARG A 18 -9.56 6.96 -33.11
CA ARG A 18 -10.19 6.32 -31.95
C ARG A 18 -9.84 4.84 -31.85
N GLU A 19 -9.59 4.17 -32.98
CA GLU A 19 -9.03 2.81 -33.03
C GLU A 19 -7.52 2.85 -32.83
N THR A 20 -7.11 2.98 -31.56
CA THR A 20 -5.69 3.04 -31.19
C THR A 20 -4.98 1.70 -31.25
N VAL A 21 -5.72 0.59 -31.38
CA VAL A 21 -5.21 -0.78 -31.32
C VAL A 21 -6.03 -1.71 -32.23
N PHE A 22 -5.34 -2.58 -32.96
CA PHE A 22 -5.98 -3.67 -33.72
C PHE A 22 -6.42 -4.76 -32.75
N ARG A 23 -7.74 -4.90 -32.54
CA ARG A 23 -8.31 -5.90 -31.63
C ARG A 23 -8.27 -7.28 -32.29
N LEU A 24 -7.35 -8.13 -31.84
CA LEU A 24 -7.23 -9.53 -32.27
C LEU A 24 -8.15 -10.47 -31.50
N VAL A 25 -8.38 -10.20 -30.22
CA VAL A 25 -9.26 -10.99 -29.35
C VAL A 25 -10.25 -10.10 -28.61
N GLU A 26 -11.43 -10.64 -28.31
CA GLU A 26 -12.40 -9.97 -27.45
C GLU A 26 -11.96 -10.09 -25.99
N LEU A 27 -11.87 -8.95 -25.29
CA LEU A 27 -11.58 -8.89 -23.87
C LEU A 27 -12.88 -8.62 -23.13
N THR A 28 -13.12 -9.39 -22.06
CA THR A 28 -14.32 -9.27 -21.23
C THR A 28 -13.93 -9.18 -19.75
N GLU A 29 -14.94 -9.03 -18.89
CA GLU A 29 -14.75 -9.05 -17.44
C GLU A 29 -14.24 -10.40 -16.90
N ASP A 30 -14.23 -11.45 -17.72
CA ASP A 30 -13.79 -12.78 -17.36
C ASP A 30 -12.42 -13.12 -18.01
N THR A 31 -11.81 -12.20 -18.75
CA THR A 31 -10.47 -12.37 -19.32
C THR A 31 -9.40 -12.03 -18.28
N ILE A 32 -9.02 -13.01 -17.45
CA ILE A 32 -8.03 -12.85 -16.37
C ILE A 32 -6.59 -12.96 -16.86
N ASP A 33 -6.32 -13.90 -17.78
CA ASP A 33 -4.95 -14.17 -18.23
C ASP A 33 -4.35 -12.98 -19.00
N PRO A 34 -3.28 -12.33 -18.50
CA PRO A 34 -2.66 -11.20 -19.17
C PRO A 34 -2.09 -11.55 -20.56
N THR A 35 -1.85 -12.82 -20.89
CA THR A 35 -1.41 -13.23 -22.23
C THR A 35 -2.45 -12.89 -23.31
N GLU A 36 -3.75 -13.03 -23.00
CA GLU A 36 -4.85 -12.69 -23.90
C GLU A 36 -4.91 -11.18 -24.15
N TRP A 37 -4.69 -10.38 -23.11
CA TRP A 37 -4.55 -8.92 -23.25
C TRP A 37 -3.34 -8.57 -24.11
N GLY A 38 -2.23 -9.30 -23.98
CA GLY A 38 -1.01 -9.10 -24.74
C GLY A 38 -1.16 -9.31 -26.25
N LYS A 39 -2.17 -10.07 -26.71
CA LYS A 39 -2.49 -10.19 -28.15
C LYS A 39 -2.94 -8.85 -28.71
N ASN A 40 -3.75 -8.11 -27.96
CA ASN A 40 -4.19 -6.76 -28.36
C ASN A 40 -3.14 -5.70 -28.01
N PHE A 41 -2.49 -5.79 -26.84
CA PHE A 41 -1.60 -4.76 -26.29
C PHE A 41 -0.17 -5.28 -26.09
N PRO A 42 0.54 -5.72 -27.14
CA PRO A 42 1.81 -6.43 -27.01
C PRO A 42 2.91 -5.59 -26.35
N ARG A 43 2.93 -4.27 -26.58
CA ARG A 43 3.96 -3.38 -26.02
C ARG A 43 3.81 -3.20 -24.51
N GLN A 44 2.58 -3.01 -24.04
CA GLN A 44 2.26 -2.91 -22.61
C GLN A 44 2.54 -4.25 -21.93
N TYR A 45 2.09 -5.35 -22.55
CA TYR A 45 2.32 -6.69 -22.03
C TYR A 45 3.81 -7.05 -21.94
N ASP A 46 4.61 -6.72 -22.95
CA ASP A 46 6.06 -6.90 -22.92
C ASP A 46 6.69 -6.19 -21.71
N THR A 47 6.36 -4.91 -21.48
CA THR A 47 6.88 -4.18 -20.32
C THR A 47 6.36 -4.68 -18.98
N TYR A 48 5.10 -5.13 -18.92
CA TYR A 48 4.50 -5.72 -17.74
C TYR A 48 5.26 -7.00 -17.33
N ARG A 49 5.60 -7.86 -18.29
CA ARG A 49 6.37 -9.09 -18.05
C ARG A 49 7.77 -8.81 -17.52
N ARG A 50 8.35 -7.66 -17.83
CA ARG A 50 9.69 -7.28 -17.35
C ARG A 50 9.77 -7.01 -15.86
N THR A 51 8.65 -6.99 -15.14
CA THR A 51 8.67 -6.98 -13.66
C THR A 51 9.32 -8.23 -13.04
N VAL A 52 9.77 -9.20 -13.85
CA VAL A 52 10.70 -10.26 -13.45
C VAL A 52 12.16 -9.80 -13.32
N ASP A 53 12.52 -8.65 -13.88
CA ASP A 53 13.88 -8.12 -13.86
C ASP A 53 14.29 -7.82 -12.40
N ILE A 54 15.47 -8.33 -11.99
CA ILE A 54 16.04 -8.15 -10.66
C ILE A 54 17.11 -7.06 -10.73
N GLU A 55 16.83 -5.90 -10.14
CA GLU A 55 17.71 -4.74 -10.14
C GLU A 55 17.77 -4.13 -8.75
N ARG A 56 18.92 -3.57 -8.39
CA ARG A 56 19.16 -3.00 -7.06
C ARG A 56 19.45 -1.51 -7.16
N THR A 57 18.90 -0.78 -6.21
CA THR A 57 19.29 0.60 -5.91
C THR A 57 19.93 0.63 -4.51
N LYS A 58 20.33 1.81 -4.03
CA LYS A 58 20.97 1.91 -2.71
C LYS A 58 20.06 1.43 -1.57
N HIS A 59 18.79 1.85 -1.60
CA HIS A 59 17.82 1.63 -0.49
C HIS A 59 16.58 0.81 -0.86
N GLY A 60 16.48 0.35 -2.10
CA GLY A 60 15.42 -0.56 -2.52
C GLY A 60 15.83 -1.34 -3.76
N GLY A 61 14.88 -1.94 -4.47
CA GLY A 61 15.14 -2.69 -5.68
C GLY A 61 14.12 -3.79 -5.87
N SER A 62 14.54 -4.89 -6.46
CA SER A 62 13.73 -6.11 -6.64
C SER A 62 14.47 -7.38 -6.24
N GLU A 63 15.53 -7.27 -5.42
CA GLU A 63 16.25 -8.41 -4.86
C GLU A 63 15.63 -8.82 -3.51
N ALA A 64 14.91 -9.95 -3.45
CA ALA A 64 14.21 -10.43 -2.24
C ALA A 64 15.14 -10.99 -1.15
N PHE A 65 16.07 -10.18 -0.65
CA PHE A 65 16.87 -10.51 0.52
C PHE A 65 16.02 -10.40 1.80
N SER A 66 16.43 -11.12 2.86
CA SER A 66 15.77 -11.04 4.16
C SER A 66 16.10 -9.71 4.85
N LYS A 67 15.08 -8.89 5.10
CA LYS A 67 15.21 -7.66 5.90
C LYS A 67 15.61 -7.99 7.35
N LEU A 68 15.17 -9.14 7.86
CA LEU A 68 15.51 -9.63 9.21
C LEU A 68 16.98 -10.04 9.36
N GLU A 69 17.61 -10.54 8.30
CA GLU A 69 19.05 -10.87 8.33
C GLU A 69 19.91 -9.63 8.12
N LYS A 70 19.46 -8.70 7.26
CA LYS A 70 20.12 -7.41 7.07
C LYS A 70 20.04 -6.55 8.33
N ASP A 71 18.93 -6.60 9.04
CA ASP A 71 18.70 -5.88 10.29
C ASP A 71 18.05 -6.78 11.36
N PRO A 72 18.86 -7.43 12.21
CA PRO A 72 18.37 -8.31 13.26
C PRO A 72 17.47 -7.64 14.30
N ARG A 73 17.50 -6.31 14.45
CA ARG A 73 16.62 -5.57 15.37
C ARG A 73 15.14 -5.81 15.06
N LEU A 74 14.81 -6.05 13.79
CA LEU A 74 13.45 -6.34 13.35
C LEU A 74 12.88 -7.63 13.97
N LYS A 75 13.73 -8.61 14.33
CA LYS A 75 13.30 -9.82 15.02
C LYS A 75 12.80 -9.52 16.44
N GLU A 76 13.41 -8.53 17.12
CA GLU A 76 12.99 -8.06 18.43
C GLU A 76 11.76 -7.15 18.31
N ILE A 77 11.75 -6.20 17.37
CA ILE A 77 10.62 -5.29 17.13
C ILE A 77 9.32 -6.05 16.79
N PHE A 78 9.41 -7.09 15.94
CA PHE A 78 8.26 -7.91 15.53
C PHE A 78 8.12 -9.23 16.29
N LEU A 79 8.75 -9.33 17.47
CA LEU A 79 8.68 -10.55 18.27
C LEU A 79 7.22 -10.89 18.61
N GLY A 80 6.86 -12.15 18.39
CA GLY A 80 5.48 -12.65 18.57
C GLY A 80 4.54 -12.37 17.40
N TYR A 81 5.02 -11.81 16.29
CA TYR A 81 4.24 -11.55 15.08
C TYR A 81 4.87 -12.22 13.84
N PRO A 82 4.09 -12.60 12.80
CA PRO A 82 4.63 -13.31 11.63
C PRO A 82 5.76 -12.58 10.91
N PHE A 83 5.79 -11.24 10.94
CA PHE A 83 6.87 -10.45 10.35
C PHE A 83 8.23 -10.65 11.05
N GLY A 84 8.25 -11.07 12.31
CA GLY A 84 9.49 -11.45 13.01
C GLY A 84 10.07 -12.80 12.55
N VAL A 85 9.33 -13.56 11.73
CA VAL A 85 9.78 -14.84 11.14
C VAL A 85 10.26 -14.67 9.70
N ASP A 86 9.52 -13.92 8.88
CA ASP A 86 9.92 -13.68 7.50
C ASP A 86 9.41 -12.33 7.01
N TYR A 87 10.34 -11.46 6.64
CA TYR A 87 10.11 -10.16 6.03
C TYR A 87 11.24 -9.88 5.05
N ARG A 88 10.90 -9.66 3.79
CA ARG A 88 11.85 -9.57 2.67
C ARG A 88 11.64 -8.28 1.90
N GLU A 89 12.69 -7.86 1.22
CA GLU A 89 12.59 -6.82 0.19
C GLU A 89 11.64 -7.25 -0.92
N GLU A 90 10.88 -6.28 -1.37
CA GLU A 90 9.83 -6.36 -2.36
C GLU A 90 10.43 -6.65 -3.73
N ARG A 91 9.62 -7.21 -4.63
CA ARG A 91 10.00 -7.46 -6.02
C ARG A 91 8.95 -6.95 -6.98
N GLY A 92 9.21 -7.06 -8.27
CA GLY A 92 8.25 -6.66 -9.28
C GLY A 92 6.97 -7.51 -9.26
N HIS A 93 5.89 -6.93 -9.79
CA HIS A 93 4.53 -7.47 -9.73
C HIS A 93 4.38 -8.92 -10.20
N ALA A 94 5.19 -9.39 -11.15
CA ALA A 94 5.18 -10.79 -11.59
C ALA A 94 5.43 -11.80 -10.46
N TYR A 95 6.09 -11.39 -9.37
CA TYR A 95 6.41 -12.26 -8.24
C TYR A 95 5.38 -12.22 -7.11
N MET A 96 4.45 -11.25 -7.06
CA MET A 96 3.64 -11.00 -5.85
C MET A 96 2.89 -12.23 -5.34
N LEU A 97 2.27 -13.03 -6.23
CA LEU A 97 1.53 -14.22 -5.82
C LEU A 97 2.48 -15.32 -5.34
N ARG A 98 3.60 -15.49 -6.05
CA ARG A 98 4.62 -16.46 -5.70
C ARG A 98 5.31 -16.10 -4.37
N ASP A 99 5.58 -14.83 -4.12
CA ASP A 99 6.19 -14.36 -2.88
C ASP A 99 5.24 -14.53 -1.70
N GLN A 100 3.94 -14.32 -1.93
CA GLN A 100 2.91 -14.67 -0.96
C GLN A 100 2.85 -16.18 -0.68
N ASP A 101 3.05 -17.05 -1.68
CA ASP A 101 3.11 -18.50 -1.49
C ASP A 101 4.40 -18.97 -0.76
N MET A 102 5.51 -18.28 -1.01
CA MET A 102 6.82 -18.66 -0.49
C MET A 102 7.10 -18.14 0.92
N THR A 103 6.42 -17.07 1.36
CA THR A 103 6.72 -16.49 2.67
C THR A 103 6.36 -17.43 3.81
N GLU A 104 7.22 -17.47 4.83
CA GLU A 104 6.97 -18.27 6.03
C GLU A 104 5.75 -17.77 6.81
N ARG A 105 5.30 -16.53 6.56
CA ARG A 105 4.11 -15.93 7.19
C ARG A 105 2.81 -16.67 6.85
N VAL A 106 2.68 -17.27 5.66
CA VAL A 106 1.49 -18.08 5.29
C VAL A 106 1.66 -19.57 5.55
N LYS A 107 2.91 -20.03 5.68
CA LYS A 107 3.23 -21.44 5.93
C LYS A 107 3.12 -21.79 7.40
N ASN A 108 3.59 -20.89 8.26
CA ASN A 108 3.73 -21.14 9.70
C ASN A 108 2.62 -20.49 10.53
N PHE A 109 1.79 -19.63 9.93
CA PHE A 109 0.71 -18.93 10.63
C PHE A 109 -0.62 -18.98 9.86
N PRO A 110 -1.77 -19.02 10.56
CA PRO A 110 -3.09 -19.09 9.94
C PRO A 110 -3.49 -17.72 9.35
N GLN A 111 -3.09 -17.48 8.10
CA GLN A 111 -3.46 -16.29 7.35
C GLN A 111 -4.84 -16.41 6.68
N PRO A 112 -5.62 -15.32 6.58
CA PRO A 112 -6.88 -15.30 5.84
C PRO A 112 -6.69 -15.24 4.33
N GLY A 113 -7.74 -15.60 3.59
CA GLY A 113 -7.85 -15.39 2.15
C GLY A 113 -7.83 -13.90 1.75
N ALA A 114 -8.03 -13.00 2.71
CA ALA A 114 -7.82 -11.56 2.54
C ALA A 114 -6.43 -11.22 1.98
N CYS A 115 -5.41 -12.04 2.26
CA CYS A 115 -4.07 -11.83 1.69
C CYS A 115 -4.03 -11.87 0.15
N LEU A 116 -5.00 -12.49 -0.53
CA LEU A 116 -5.06 -12.50 -2.00
C LEU A 116 -5.47 -11.17 -2.61
N HIS A 117 -6.08 -10.28 -1.82
CA HIS A 117 -6.67 -9.02 -2.28
C HIS A 117 -5.68 -8.14 -3.04
N CYS A 118 -4.42 -8.16 -2.67
CA CYS A 118 -3.36 -7.34 -3.28
C CYS A 118 -2.29 -8.17 -4.02
N HIS A 119 -2.40 -9.51 -4.00
CA HIS A 119 -1.37 -10.40 -4.52
C HIS A 119 -1.83 -11.22 -5.74
N SER A 120 -3.07 -11.04 -6.20
CA SER A 120 -3.61 -11.81 -7.32
C SER A 120 -4.61 -11.03 -8.17
N ALA A 121 -4.87 -11.53 -9.37
CA ALA A 121 -6.01 -11.14 -10.18
C ALA A 121 -7.31 -11.73 -9.62
N VAL A 122 -7.81 -11.11 -8.54
CA VAL A 122 -8.81 -11.72 -7.64
C VAL A 122 -10.25 -11.54 -8.11
N LEU A 123 -10.48 -10.67 -9.10
CA LEU A 123 -11.83 -10.21 -9.46
C LEU A 123 -12.75 -11.37 -9.90
N GLY A 124 -12.19 -12.29 -10.70
CA GLY A 124 -12.90 -13.50 -11.13
C GLY A 124 -13.27 -14.39 -9.94
N ALA A 125 -12.35 -14.59 -9.00
CA ALA A 125 -12.60 -15.38 -7.79
C ALA A 125 -13.72 -14.77 -6.93
N TYR A 126 -13.68 -13.46 -6.67
CA TYR A 126 -14.74 -12.78 -5.94
C TYR A 126 -16.08 -12.89 -6.65
N TYR A 127 -16.13 -12.70 -7.97
CA TYR A 127 -17.38 -12.86 -8.71
C TYR A 127 -17.96 -14.27 -8.55
N GLN A 128 -17.15 -15.32 -8.78
CA GLN A 128 -17.61 -16.71 -8.70
C GLN A 128 -18.06 -17.09 -7.29
N VAL A 129 -17.30 -16.73 -6.26
CA VAL A 129 -17.68 -17.00 -4.86
C VAL A 129 -18.95 -16.24 -4.48
N GLY A 130 -19.13 -15.01 -4.98
CA GLY A 130 -20.36 -14.25 -4.77
C GLY A 130 -21.60 -14.92 -5.37
N LEU A 131 -21.47 -15.51 -6.57
CA LEU A 131 -22.55 -16.30 -7.17
C LEU A 131 -22.86 -17.55 -6.34
N GLN A 132 -21.82 -18.26 -5.86
CA GLN A 132 -21.98 -19.42 -4.97
C GLN A 132 -22.64 -19.05 -3.64
N ALA A 133 -22.40 -17.83 -3.16
CA ALA A 133 -23.04 -17.26 -1.98
C ALA A 133 -24.49 -16.76 -2.23
N GLY A 134 -25.05 -17.00 -3.42
CA GLY A 134 -26.47 -16.79 -3.73
C GLY A 134 -26.79 -15.48 -4.45
N VAL A 135 -25.80 -14.68 -4.87
CA VAL A 135 -26.08 -13.49 -5.69
C VAL A 135 -26.47 -13.93 -7.11
N PRO A 136 -27.60 -13.45 -7.67
CA PRO A 136 -28.01 -13.83 -9.03
C PRO A 136 -26.97 -13.45 -10.09
N LYS A 137 -26.78 -14.35 -11.08
CA LYS A 137 -25.92 -14.08 -12.23
C LYS A 137 -26.57 -13.01 -13.13
N GLY A 138 -25.87 -11.90 -13.33
CA GLY A 138 -26.26 -10.84 -14.26
C GLY A 138 -25.26 -9.69 -14.27
N GLU A 139 -25.23 -8.90 -15.35
CA GLU A 139 -24.33 -7.74 -15.48
C GLU A 139 -24.63 -6.70 -14.39
N ALA A 140 -25.92 -6.43 -14.12
CA ALA A 140 -26.36 -5.50 -13.08
C ALA A 140 -25.97 -5.94 -11.66
N GLN A 141 -25.90 -7.26 -11.40
CA GLN A 141 -25.55 -7.84 -10.11
C GLN A 141 -24.05 -8.17 -9.98
N ARG A 142 -23.24 -7.96 -11.03
CA ARG A 142 -21.84 -8.37 -11.03
C ARG A 142 -21.05 -7.77 -9.88
N TRP A 143 -21.22 -6.48 -9.62
CA TRP A 143 -20.58 -5.83 -8.49
C TRP A 143 -21.11 -6.35 -7.15
N GLN A 144 -22.42 -6.57 -7.02
CA GLN A 144 -22.98 -7.18 -5.81
C GLN A 144 -22.34 -8.55 -5.52
N ALA A 145 -22.14 -9.37 -6.56
CA ALA A 145 -21.46 -10.66 -6.44
C ALA A 145 -19.97 -10.47 -6.07
N ILE A 146 -19.24 -9.55 -6.69
CA ILE A 146 -17.83 -9.25 -6.34
C ILE A 146 -17.71 -8.83 -4.88
N PHE A 147 -18.56 -7.92 -4.40
CA PHE A 147 -18.54 -7.48 -3.01
C PHE A 147 -18.88 -8.62 -2.05
N LYS A 148 -19.89 -9.44 -2.38
CA LYS A 148 -20.24 -10.60 -1.56
C LYS A 148 -19.11 -11.63 -1.52
N GLY A 149 -18.52 -11.96 -2.66
CA GLY A 149 -17.41 -12.89 -2.72
C GLY A 149 -16.14 -12.36 -2.05
N PHE A 150 -15.91 -11.05 -2.03
CA PHE A 150 -14.84 -10.44 -1.23
C PHE A 150 -15.00 -10.75 0.27
N GLU A 151 -16.21 -10.62 0.82
CA GLU A 151 -16.48 -10.97 2.23
C GLU A 151 -16.28 -12.46 2.51
N GLU A 152 -16.67 -13.32 1.57
CA GLU A 152 -16.50 -14.77 1.68
C GLU A 152 -15.04 -15.19 1.59
N VAL A 153 -14.30 -14.71 0.58
CA VAL A 153 -12.89 -15.04 0.41
C VAL A 153 -12.03 -14.48 1.55
N CYS A 154 -12.35 -13.30 2.10
CA CYS A 154 -11.61 -12.78 3.26
C CYS A 154 -11.70 -13.71 4.48
N ALA A 155 -12.85 -14.34 4.68
CA ALA A 155 -13.08 -15.21 5.83
C ALA A 155 -12.45 -16.61 5.67
N MET A 156 -12.13 -17.03 4.45
CA MET A 156 -11.51 -18.33 4.18
C MET A 156 -10.09 -18.41 4.75
N PRO A 157 -9.59 -19.61 5.11
CA PRO A 157 -8.17 -19.84 5.26
C PRO A 157 -7.41 -19.55 3.95
N TYR A 158 -6.22 -18.97 4.04
CA TYR A 158 -5.41 -18.61 2.86
C TYR A 158 -5.21 -19.79 1.90
N GLN A 159 -4.91 -20.97 2.43
CA GLN A 159 -4.65 -22.17 1.61
C GLN A 159 -5.87 -22.65 0.81
N GLU A 160 -7.08 -22.34 1.26
CA GLU A 160 -8.31 -22.63 0.52
C GLU A 160 -8.56 -21.55 -0.53
N ALA A 161 -8.50 -20.28 -0.11
CA ALA A 161 -8.67 -19.14 -1.01
C ALA A 161 -7.66 -19.15 -2.17
N ARG A 162 -6.42 -19.57 -1.90
CA ARG A 162 -5.33 -19.61 -2.88
C ARG A 162 -5.65 -20.48 -4.11
N LYS A 163 -6.52 -21.48 -3.95
CA LYS A 163 -6.98 -22.36 -5.04
C LYS A 163 -7.92 -21.66 -6.03
N LEU A 164 -8.42 -20.47 -5.69
CA LEU A 164 -9.37 -19.71 -6.50
C LEU A 164 -8.70 -18.82 -7.55
N VAL A 165 -7.37 -18.66 -7.50
CA VAL A 165 -6.62 -17.73 -8.35
C VAL A 165 -5.40 -18.40 -8.96
N GLU A 166 -5.05 -18.01 -10.19
CA GLU A 166 -3.91 -18.57 -10.92
C GLU A 166 -2.81 -17.54 -11.18
N HIS A 167 -3.17 -16.26 -11.30
CA HIS A 167 -2.27 -15.19 -11.70
C HIS A 167 -2.05 -14.16 -10.58
N SER A 168 -0.86 -13.55 -10.58
CA SER A 168 -0.64 -12.24 -9.95
C SER A 168 -1.60 -11.18 -10.51
N VAL A 169 -1.52 -9.94 -10.01
CA VAL A 169 -2.27 -8.81 -10.60
C VAL A 169 -2.16 -8.82 -12.13
N SER A 170 -3.28 -8.60 -12.80
CA SER A 170 -3.44 -8.67 -14.26
C SER A 170 -3.85 -7.30 -14.81
N CYS A 171 -4.03 -7.22 -16.12
CA CYS A 171 -4.53 -6.03 -16.79
C CYS A 171 -5.94 -5.64 -16.30
N LEU A 172 -6.80 -6.62 -16.00
CA LEU A 172 -8.20 -6.42 -15.61
C LEU A 172 -8.35 -5.67 -14.28
N ASP A 173 -7.34 -5.75 -13.41
CA ASP A 173 -7.34 -5.16 -12.07
C ASP A 173 -7.20 -3.63 -12.09
N CYS A 174 -6.73 -3.08 -13.21
CA CYS A 174 -6.53 -1.64 -13.40
C CYS A 174 -7.27 -1.09 -14.64
N HIS A 175 -7.64 -1.94 -15.60
CA HIS A 175 -8.25 -1.53 -16.87
C HIS A 175 -9.63 -2.14 -17.10
N ASP A 176 -10.52 -1.32 -17.62
CA ASP A 176 -11.77 -1.77 -18.22
C ASP A 176 -11.50 -2.50 -19.55
N PRO A 177 -11.96 -3.75 -19.73
CA PRO A 177 -11.62 -4.54 -20.92
C PRO A 177 -12.24 -4.01 -22.22
N LYS A 178 -13.36 -3.27 -22.15
CA LYS A 178 -14.07 -2.74 -23.33
C LYS A 178 -13.45 -1.43 -23.83
N SER A 179 -13.09 -0.55 -22.89
CA SER A 179 -12.68 0.84 -23.16
C SER A 179 -11.20 1.13 -22.88
N MET A 180 -10.50 0.24 -22.16
CA MET A 180 -9.16 0.44 -21.61
C MET A 180 -9.02 1.60 -20.61
N ALA A 181 -10.13 2.20 -20.19
CA ALA A 181 -10.13 3.22 -19.14
C ALA A 181 -9.55 2.63 -17.84
N LEU A 182 -8.85 3.48 -17.08
CA LEU A 182 -8.46 3.10 -15.72
C LEU A 182 -9.71 2.93 -14.88
N ARG A 183 -9.73 1.91 -14.02
CA ARG A 183 -10.84 1.66 -13.11
C ARG A 183 -10.35 1.10 -11.78
N ILE A 184 -11.14 1.35 -10.76
CA ILE A 184 -11.03 0.77 -9.44
C ILE A 184 -11.86 -0.52 -9.39
N THR A 185 -11.21 -1.59 -8.97
CA THR A 185 -11.76 -2.95 -8.96
C THR A 185 -11.83 -3.57 -7.57
N ARG A 186 -10.99 -3.12 -6.64
CA ARG A 186 -10.84 -3.72 -5.30
C ARG A 186 -11.90 -3.24 -4.30
N PRO A 187 -12.78 -4.13 -3.77
CA PRO A 187 -13.84 -3.73 -2.84
C PRO A 187 -13.38 -3.02 -1.55
N ALA A 188 -12.26 -3.45 -0.95
CA ALA A 188 -11.73 -2.81 0.27
C ALA A 188 -11.40 -1.33 0.02
N PHE A 189 -10.79 -1.03 -1.13
CA PHE A 189 -10.46 0.33 -1.52
C PHE A 189 -11.70 1.17 -1.85
N VAL A 190 -12.71 0.58 -2.48
CA VAL A 190 -14.00 1.27 -2.71
C VAL A 190 -14.63 1.66 -1.37
N TYR A 191 -14.63 0.78 -0.37
CA TYR A 191 -15.10 1.12 0.97
C TYR A 191 -14.25 2.21 1.62
N ALA A 192 -12.92 2.07 1.56
CA ALA A 192 -12.01 3.05 2.12
C ALA A 192 -12.18 4.46 1.55
N LEU A 193 -12.37 4.59 0.23
CA LEU A 193 -12.63 5.88 -0.40
C LEU A 193 -13.96 6.49 0.03
N ARG A 194 -14.98 5.68 0.33
CA ARG A 194 -16.25 6.17 0.89
C ARG A 194 -16.08 6.69 2.31
N GLU A 195 -15.29 6.01 3.14
CA GLU A 195 -14.95 6.48 4.49
C GLU A 195 -14.11 7.76 4.43
N LEU A 196 -13.08 7.79 3.59
CA LEU A 196 -12.23 8.97 3.40
C LEU A 196 -13.05 10.18 2.90
N ALA A 197 -13.95 9.96 1.95
CA ALA A 197 -14.81 11.03 1.43
C ALA A 197 -15.72 11.62 2.51
N GLN A 198 -16.15 10.82 3.48
CA GLN A 198 -16.94 11.24 4.64
C GLN A 198 -16.10 11.89 5.75
N SER A 199 -14.80 11.58 5.84
CA SER A 199 -13.90 12.19 6.82
C SER A 199 -13.81 13.72 6.64
N ALA A 200 -13.40 14.42 7.69
CA ALA A 200 -13.15 15.86 7.65
C ALA A 200 -11.76 16.24 7.11
N ASP A 201 -10.89 15.26 6.81
CA ASP A 201 -9.51 15.54 6.40
C ASP A 201 -9.47 16.17 4.99
N PRO A 202 -8.73 17.28 4.81
CA PRO A 202 -8.50 17.86 3.49
C PRO A 202 -7.65 16.94 2.62
N VAL A 203 -8.16 16.57 1.44
CA VAL A 203 -7.47 15.72 0.46
C VAL A 203 -7.21 16.49 -0.84
N PRO A 204 -6.29 17.47 -0.86
CA PRO A 204 -6.09 18.35 -2.03
C PRO A 204 -5.60 17.62 -3.28
N HIS A 205 -5.00 16.43 -3.12
CA HIS A 205 -4.59 15.54 -4.20
C HIS A 205 -5.77 14.74 -4.80
N LEU A 206 -6.97 14.78 -4.19
CA LEU A 206 -8.22 14.17 -4.65
C LEU A 206 -9.34 15.23 -4.78
N PRO A 207 -9.25 16.16 -5.74
CA PRO A 207 -10.29 17.15 -5.95
C PRO A 207 -11.70 16.57 -6.22
N SER A 208 -11.83 15.31 -6.66
CA SER A 208 -13.13 14.64 -6.80
C SER A 208 -13.86 14.45 -5.49
N ILE A 209 -13.16 14.14 -4.41
CA ILE A 209 -13.75 14.01 -3.08
C ILE A 209 -14.31 15.36 -2.64
N GLU A 210 -13.58 16.45 -2.87
CA GLU A 210 -14.04 17.80 -2.53
C GLU A 210 -15.26 18.23 -3.38
N ARG A 211 -15.29 17.86 -4.67
CA ARG A 211 -16.48 18.06 -5.52
C ARG A 211 -17.68 17.29 -4.98
N TRP A 212 -17.48 16.03 -4.61
CA TRP A 212 -18.53 15.20 -4.01
C TRP A 212 -19.00 15.76 -2.66
N ARG A 213 -18.09 16.22 -1.81
CA ARG A 213 -18.44 16.87 -0.53
C ARG A 213 -19.30 18.13 -0.73
N LYS A 214 -19.19 18.81 -1.86
CA LYS A 214 -20.00 19.99 -2.22
C LYS A 214 -21.32 19.65 -2.93
N SER A 215 -21.53 18.41 -3.33
CA SER A 215 -22.77 17.96 -3.98
C SER A 215 -23.87 17.71 -2.92
N ASP A 216 -25.03 17.24 -3.37
CA ASP A 216 -26.12 16.82 -2.48
C ASP A 216 -25.84 15.49 -1.75
N ARG A 217 -24.72 14.82 -2.07
CA ARG A 217 -24.26 13.55 -1.48
C ARG A 217 -25.32 12.43 -1.48
N LYS A 218 -26.25 12.44 -2.45
CA LYS A 218 -27.31 11.42 -2.55
C LYS A 218 -26.77 10.02 -2.80
N THR A 219 -25.65 9.90 -3.51
CA THR A 219 -24.96 8.65 -3.77
C THR A 219 -23.63 8.60 -3.02
N PRO A 220 -23.22 7.42 -2.50
CA PRO A 220 -21.88 7.24 -1.96
C PRO A 220 -20.82 7.59 -3.00
N TYR A 221 -19.70 8.16 -2.56
CA TYR A 221 -18.57 8.46 -3.43
C TYR A 221 -18.11 7.20 -4.19
N ASP A 222 -17.93 7.35 -5.51
CA ASP A 222 -17.43 6.29 -6.41
C ASP A 222 -16.35 6.87 -7.32
N ALA A 223 -15.10 6.43 -7.12
CA ALA A 223 -13.98 6.90 -7.92
C ALA A 223 -14.10 6.54 -9.40
N ASN A 224 -14.82 5.48 -9.78
CA ASN A 224 -15.02 5.14 -11.19
C ASN A 224 -15.91 6.15 -11.92
N GLN A 225 -16.70 6.94 -11.19
CA GLN A 225 -17.62 7.94 -11.74
C GLN A 225 -17.11 9.37 -11.50
N GLU A 226 -16.53 9.62 -10.33
CA GLU A 226 -16.23 10.97 -9.84
C GLU A 226 -14.77 11.40 -10.07
N ALA A 227 -13.83 10.44 -10.07
CA ALA A 227 -12.41 10.74 -10.14
C ALA A 227 -11.97 11.09 -11.56
N SER A 228 -11.10 12.09 -11.67
CA SER A 228 -10.45 12.43 -12.93
C SER A 228 -9.46 11.34 -13.33
N ARG A 229 -9.10 11.31 -14.62
CA ARG A 229 -8.04 10.43 -15.12
C ARG A 229 -6.71 10.63 -14.38
N GLN A 230 -6.39 11.85 -13.93
CA GLN A 230 -5.16 12.11 -13.19
C GLN A 230 -5.21 11.50 -11.78
N GLU A 231 -6.35 11.58 -11.09
CA GLU A 231 -6.55 10.91 -9.80
C GLU A 231 -6.45 9.38 -9.96
N LEU A 232 -7.10 8.82 -10.99
CA LEU A 232 -7.07 7.39 -11.27
C LEU A 232 -5.64 6.85 -11.54
N ARG A 233 -4.70 7.70 -11.99
CA ARG A 233 -3.28 7.32 -12.17
C ARG A 233 -2.51 7.08 -10.86
N SER A 234 -3.06 7.50 -9.73
CA SER A 234 -2.60 7.12 -8.39
C SER A 234 -3.54 6.10 -7.74
N LEU A 235 -4.86 6.29 -7.88
CA LEU A 235 -5.85 5.45 -7.20
C LEU A 235 -5.79 3.98 -7.63
N VAL A 236 -5.38 3.64 -8.85
CA VAL A 236 -5.17 2.23 -9.25
C VAL A 236 -4.05 1.55 -8.47
N CYS A 237 -3.03 2.30 -8.04
CA CYS A 237 -1.95 1.81 -7.18
C CYS A 237 -2.41 1.70 -5.72
N ALA A 238 -3.17 2.71 -5.25
CA ALA A 238 -3.75 2.78 -3.91
C ALA A 238 -4.82 1.72 -3.63
N GLN A 239 -5.19 0.91 -4.64
CA GLN A 239 -5.95 -0.31 -4.41
C GLN A 239 -5.20 -1.32 -3.52
N CYS A 240 -3.87 -1.27 -3.50
CA CYS A 240 -3.01 -2.25 -2.82
C CYS A 240 -1.91 -1.61 -1.96
N HIS A 241 -1.32 -0.51 -2.42
CA HIS A 241 -0.19 0.19 -1.79
C HIS A 241 -0.64 1.15 -0.68
N VAL A 242 -1.19 0.57 0.38
CA VAL A 242 -1.86 1.26 1.48
C VAL A 242 -1.73 0.50 2.79
N GLU A 243 -1.93 1.19 3.92
CA GLU A 243 -2.10 0.58 5.23
C GLU A 243 -3.45 -0.14 5.36
N TYR A 244 -3.45 -1.31 6.01
CA TYR A 244 -4.65 -2.09 6.22
C TYR A 244 -4.59 -3.00 7.45
N TYR A 245 -5.78 -3.36 7.93
CA TYR A 245 -5.95 -4.43 8.94
C TYR A 245 -7.08 -5.39 8.55
N PHE A 246 -7.17 -6.50 9.29
CA PHE A 246 -8.21 -7.52 9.10
C PHE A 246 -9.33 -7.37 10.13
N LYS A 247 -10.38 -6.64 9.76
CA LYS A 247 -11.50 -6.35 10.65
C LYS A 247 -12.29 -7.61 11.01
N PRO A 248 -12.46 -7.94 12.30
CA PRO A 248 -13.25 -9.09 12.75
C PRO A 248 -14.77 -8.86 12.52
N PRO A 249 -15.59 -9.93 12.55
CA PRO A 249 -15.21 -11.34 12.76
C PRO A 249 -14.70 -12.04 11.49
N ARG A 250 -14.96 -11.48 10.30
CA ARG A 250 -14.68 -12.14 9.01
C ARG A 250 -13.28 -11.87 8.44
N LYS A 251 -12.40 -11.24 9.22
CA LYS A 251 -11.07 -10.78 8.78
C LYS A 251 -11.15 -9.95 7.49
N LEU A 252 -12.16 -9.09 7.41
CA LEU A 252 -12.40 -8.25 6.23
C LEU A 252 -11.27 -7.24 6.08
N LEU A 253 -10.60 -7.25 4.94
CA LEU A 253 -9.52 -6.30 4.66
C LEU A 253 -10.07 -4.87 4.63
N THR A 254 -9.57 -4.02 5.51
CA THR A 254 -10.11 -2.68 5.76
C THR A 254 -8.99 -1.65 5.84
N TYR A 255 -9.13 -0.52 5.16
CA TYR A 255 -8.20 0.61 5.26
C TYR A 255 -8.68 1.57 6.36
N PRO A 256 -7.84 1.95 7.33
CA PRO A 256 -8.24 2.70 8.51
C PRO A 256 -8.42 4.22 8.27
N TRP A 257 -9.04 4.61 7.15
CA TRP A 257 -9.08 6.01 6.68
C TRP A 257 -10.26 6.84 7.19
N HIS A 258 -11.00 6.34 8.19
CA HIS A 258 -12.21 6.97 8.72
C HIS A 258 -11.93 8.39 9.25
N ASN A 259 -10.72 8.63 9.76
CA ASN A 259 -10.29 9.92 10.30
C ASN A 259 -9.41 10.74 9.31
N GLY A 260 -9.12 10.20 8.13
CA GLY A 260 -8.16 10.76 7.16
C GLY A 260 -6.96 9.84 6.90
N LEU A 261 -5.98 10.35 6.16
CA LEU A 261 -4.83 9.57 5.67
C LEU A 261 -3.54 9.74 6.49
N LYS A 262 -3.51 10.67 7.45
CA LYS A 262 -2.30 10.91 8.25
C LYS A 262 -2.06 9.77 9.24
N MET A 263 -0.79 9.53 9.54
CA MET A 263 -0.37 8.47 10.46
C MET A 263 -1.08 8.58 11.82
N GLU A 264 -1.24 9.78 12.39
CA GLU A 264 -1.92 9.99 13.68
C GLU A 264 -3.44 9.83 13.59
N GLN A 265 -4.03 10.11 12.42
CA GLN A 265 -5.46 9.90 12.19
C GLN A 265 -5.79 8.41 12.16
N ILE A 266 -4.93 7.63 11.52
CA ILE A 266 -4.99 6.17 11.48
C ILE A 266 -4.73 5.61 12.89
N GLU A 267 -3.72 6.10 13.60
CA GLU A 267 -3.46 5.73 15.01
C GLU A 267 -4.69 5.96 15.88
N ALA A 268 -5.28 7.15 15.80
CA ALA A 268 -6.47 7.51 16.57
C ALA A 268 -7.70 6.65 16.20
N TYR A 269 -7.81 6.23 14.93
CA TYR A 269 -8.84 5.30 14.52
C TYR A 269 -8.65 3.94 15.20
N TYR A 270 -7.44 3.39 15.16
CA TYR A 270 -7.12 2.13 15.82
C TYR A 270 -7.37 2.18 17.31
N ASP A 271 -7.05 3.29 17.98
CA ASP A 271 -7.34 3.46 19.40
C ASP A 271 -8.86 3.52 19.67
N THR A 272 -9.63 4.20 18.81
CA THR A 272 -11.09 4.29 18.91
C THR A 272 -11.76 2.92 18.81
N VAL A 273 -11.30 2.08 17.88
CA VAL A 273 -11.84 0.72 17.72
C VAL A 273 -11.12 -0.31 18.59
N GLN A 274 -10.23 0.14 19.49
CA GLN A 274 -9.42 -0.68 20.40
C GLN A 274 -8.66 -1.81 19.68
N TRP A 275 -8.14 -1.51 18.48
CA TRP A 275 -7.43 -2.48 17.65
C TRP A 275 -6.02 -2.76 18.18
N LYS A 276 -5.62 -4.03 18.07
CA LYS A 276 -4.22 -4.46 18.17
C LYS A 276 -4.00 -5.61 17.20
N ASP A 277 -2.84 -5.64 16.56
CA ASP A 277 -2.45 -6.74 15.68
C ASP A 277 -1.86 -7.90 16.48
N TRP A 278 -1.07 -7.59 17.51
CA TRP A 278 -0.58 -8.57 18.47
C TRP A 278 -0.24 -7.93 19.82
N THR A 279 0.03 -8.77 20.81
CA THR A 279 0.66 -8.35 22.07
C THR A 279 2.13 -8.76 22.03
N HIS A 280 3.04 -7.81 22.23
CA HIS A 280 4.47 -8.10 22.27
C HIS A 280 4.80 -8.98 23.49
N PRO A 281 5.37 -10.18 23.32
CA PRO A 281 5.46 -11.16 24.40
C PRO A 281 6.36 -10.72 25.55
N GLU A 282 7.44 -10.00 25.26
CA GLU A 282 8.39 -9.56 26.28
C GLU A 282 7.97 -8.29 27.01
N THR A 283 7.18 -7.41 26.39
CA THR A 283 6.83 -6.11 26.97
C THR A 283 5.38 -6.04 27.44
N GLY A 284 4.51 -6.92 26.95
CA GLY A 284 3.07 -6.89 27.20
C GLY A 284 2.32 -5.81 26.41
N ALA A 285 3.02 -4.99 25.61
CA ALA A 285 2.40 -3.90 24.87
C ALA A 285 1.45 -4.41 23.77
N PRO A 286 0.24 -3.85 23.63
CA PRO A 286 -0.65 -4.13 22.50
C PRO A 286 -0.18 -3.34 21.28
N LEU A 287 0.45 -4.00 20.31
CA LEU A 287 1.09 -3.32 19.18
C LEU A 287 0.20 -3.26 17.94
N LEU A 288 0.56 -2.34 17.04
CA LEU A 288 0.03 -2.18 15.69
C LEU A 288 1.12 -2.55 14.68
N LYS A 289 0.72 -3.15 13.55
CA LYS A 289 1.59 -3.33 12.39
C LYS A 289 1.18 -2.30 11.33
N ALA A 290 2.14 -1.60 10.75
CA ALA A 290 1.92 -0.83 9.53
C ALA A 290 2.34 -1.64 8.30
N GLN A 291 1.56 -1.61 7.22
CA GLN A 291 1.85 -2.27 5.95
C GLN A 291 1.88 -1.24 4.85
N HIS A 292 3.04 -1.09 4.21
CA HIS A 292 3.24 -0.36 2.94
C HIS A 292 2.29 0.84 2.71
N PRO A 293 2.32 1.87 3.59
CA PRO A 293 1.42 3.02 3.52
C PRO A 293 1.88 4.04 2.46
N GLU A 294 2.17 3.58 1.23
CA GLU A 294 2.69 4.45 0.18
C GLU A 294 1.70 5.55 -0.18
N PHE A 295 0.42 5.22 -0.35
CA PHE A 295 -0.57 6.23 -0.74
C PHE A 295 -0.76 7.28 0.36
N GLU A 296 -0.84 6.85 1.61
CA GLU A 296 -0.98 7.70 2.79
C GLU A 296 0.20 8.65 2.93
N LEU A 297 1.43 8.12 2.83
CA LEU A 297 2.64 8.92 2.98
C LEU A 297 2.87 9.82 1.78
N TRP A 298 2.71 9.31 0.54
CA TRP A 298 2.78 10.11 -0.69
C TRP A 298 1.81 11.28 -0.66
N SER A 299 0.61 11.09 -0.11
CA SER A 299 -0.42 12.13 0.01
C SER A 299 0.03 13.32 0.87
N GLN A 300 1.03 13.15 1.74
CA GLN A 300 1.63 14.22 2.54
C GLN A 300 2.78 14.94 1.81
N GLY A 301 3.19 14.42 0.66
CA GLY A 301 4.32 14.90 -0.13
C GLY A 301 4.01 16.09 -1.04
N VAL A 302 5.09 16.76 -1.48
CA VAL A 302 4.99 17.88 -2.42
C VAL A 302 4.51 17.44 -3.81
N HIS A 303 4.87 16.23 -4.24
CA HIS A 303 4.46 15.67 -5.54
C HIS A 303 2.93 15.46 -5.58
N ALA A 304 2.36 14.83 -4.56
CA ALA A 304 0.90 14.67 -4.45
C ALA A 304 0.19 16.02 -4.40
N ARG A 305 0.72 16.97 -3.60
CA ARG A 305 0.18 18.33 -3.51
C ARG A 305 0.22 19.08 -4.84
N ALA A 306 1.19 18.79 -5.69
CA ALA A 306 1.30 19.33 -7.05
C ALA A 306 0.51 18.53 -8.10
N GLY A 307 -0.21 17.48 -7.71
CA GLY A 307 -1.01 16.64 -8.60
C GLY A 307 -0.21 15.62 -9.41
N VAL A 308 1.06 15.37 -9.07
CA VAL A 308 1.90 14.36 -9.74
C VAL A 308 1.52 12.97 -9.25
N ALA A 309 1.04 12.11 -10.15
CA ALA A 309 0.52 10.79 -9.83
C ALA A 309 1.61 9.72 -9.71
N CYS A 310 1.30 8.57 -9.09
CA CYS A 310 2.20 7.42 -9.01
C CYS A 310 2.72 7.01 -10.39
N ALA A 311 1.82 6.93 -11.37
CA ALA A 311 2.14 6.56 -12.75
C ALA A 311 2.97 7.61 -13.51
N ASP A 312 3.17 8.83 -13.01
CA ASP A 312 4.09 9.79 -13.63
C ASP A 312 5.55 9.36 -13.43
N CYS A 313 5.87 8.76 -12.27
CA CYS A 313 7.21 8.30 -11.91
C CYS A 313 7.43 6.81 -12.19
N HIS A 314 6.46 5.96 -11.84
CA HIS A 314 6.61 4.50 -11.89
C HIS A 314 6.14 3.85 -13.20
N MET A 315 5.35 4.57 -13.98
CA MET A 315 4.89 4.14 -15.30
C MET A 315 5.10 5.26 -16.34
N PRO A 316 6.33 5.83 -16.43
CA PRO A 316 6.56 7.01 -17.24
C PRO A 316 6.30 6.67 -18.71
N TYR A 317 5.92 7.69 -19.46
CA TYR A 317 5.72 7.51 -20.89
C TYR A 317 7.04 7.22 -21.60
N ARG A 318 7.02 6.27 -22.53
CA ARG A 318 8.11 5.99 -23.46
C ARG A 318 7.66 6.12 -24.91
N ARG A 319 8.57 6.53 -25.78
CA ARG A 319 8.35 6.59 -27.22
C ARG A 319 8.98 5.37 -27.89
N GLU A 320 8.22 4.72 -28.75
CA GLU A 320 8.69 3.67 -29.66
C GLU A 320 8.28 4.03 -31.08
N GLY A 321 9.23 4.53 -31.85
CA GLY A 321 8.92 5.17 -33.13
C GLY A 321 7.94 6.34 -32.94
N ALA A 322 6.81 6.30 -33.64
CA ALA A 322 5.77 7.32 -33.56
C ALA A 322 4.80 7.15 -32.38
N ILE A 323 4.85 6.03 -31.66
CA ILE A 323 3.86 5.68 -30.63
C ILE A 323 4.36 6.06 -29.24
N LYS A 324 3.47 6.64 -28.43
CA LYS A 324 3.68 6.90 -27.01
C LYS A 324 2.94 5.83 -26.20
N ILE A 325 3.64 5.11 -25.34
CA ILE A 325 3.04 4.12 -24.44
C ILE A 325 3.42 4.42 -22.99
N SER A 326 2.59 4.00 -22.04
CA SER A 326 2.98 3.95 -20.63
C SER A 326 3.82 2.71 -20.38
N ASP A 327 4.99 2.86 -19.78
CA ASP A 327 5.82 1.73 -19.39
C ASP A 327 5.15 0.96 -18.25
N HIS A 328 4.86 -0.32 -18.43
CA HIS A 328 4.29 -1.18 -17.37
C HIS A 328 5.37 -1.97 -16.61
N HIS A 329 6.66 -1.69 -16.86
CA HIS A 329 7.75 -2.17 -16.02
C HIS A 329 7.81 -1.35 -14.72
N VAL A 330 6.83 -1.59 -13.84
CA VAL A 330 6.74 -0.91 -12.53
C VAL A 330 7.93 -1.34 -11.67
N ARG A 331 8.83 -0.39 -11.40
CA ARG A 331 10.06 -0.58 -10.62
C ARG A 331 10.49 0.74 -9.97
N SER A 332 11.66 0.76 -9.33
CA SER A 332 12.26 1.98 -8.81
C SER A 332 12.49 3.02 -9.92
N PRO A 333 11.95 4.25 -9.80
CA PRO A 333 12.15 5.32 -10.78
C PRO A 333 13.62 5.75 -10.91
N LEU A 334 14.45 5.46 -9.90
CA LEU A 334 15.90 5.75 -9.91
C LEU A 334 16.66 4.90 -10.93
N LEU A 335 16.05 3.84 -11.47
CA LEU A 335 16.59 3.02 -12.57
C LEU A 335 16.22 3.57 -13.96
N ASN A 336 15.55 4.72 -14.04
CA ASN A 336 15.09 5.34 -15.29
C ASN A 336 14.82 6.84 -15.12
N ILE A 337 15.76 7.57 -14.51
CA ILE A 337 15.60 8.98 -14.09
C ILE A 337 15.24 9.89 -15.27
N ALA A 338 15.86 9.68 -16.43
CA ALA A 338 15.55 10.45 -17.64
C ALA A 338 14.05 10.52 -17.96
N ARG A 339 13.33 9.40 -17.86
CA ARG A 339 11.90 9.37 -18.17
C ARG A 339 11.02 9.70 -16.96
N ALA A 340 11.41 9.23 -15.78
CA ALA A 340 10.62 9.42 -14.56
C ALA A 340 10.67 10.84 -14.00
N CYS A 341 11.78 11.56 -14.18
CA CYS A 341 12.03 12.83 -13.48
C CYS A 341 12.28 14.00 -14.43
N GLN A 342 13.09 13.82 -15.50
CA GLN A 342 13.54 14.95 -16.33
C GLN A 342 12.44 15.56 -17.22
N THR A 343 11.27 14.92 -17.33
CA THR A 343 10.09 15.53 -17.95
C THR A 343 9.65 16.81 -17.21
N CYS A 344 9.89 16.88 -15.90
CA CYS A 344 9.53 18.02 -15.04
C CYS A 344 10.74 18.78 -14.50
N HIS A 345 11.90 18.11 -14.37
CA HIS A 345 13.10 18.67 -13.75
C HIS A 345 14.22 18.84 -14.78
N PRO A 346 14.48 20.06 -15.27
CA PRO A 346 15.50 20.32 -16.30
C PRO A 346 16.92 20.40 -15.70
N VAL A 347 17.33 19.33 -15.02
CA VAL A 347 18.66 19.17 -14.40
C VAL A 347 19.24 17.79 -14.73
N PRO A 348 20.57 17.59 -14.64
CA PRO A 348 21.20 16.30 -14.95
C PRO A 348 20.68 15.13 -14.09
N GLU A 349 20.66 13.92 -14.64
CA GLU A 349 20.23 12.71 -13.93
C GLU A 349 21.07 12.46 -12.66
N SER A 350 22.37 12.77 -12.70
CA SER A 350 23.27 12.65 -11.56
C SER A 350 22.87 13.56 -10.39
N GLU A 351 22.34 14.75 -10.67
CA GLU A 351 21.85 15.66 -9.64
C GLU A 351 20.56 15.15 -9.01
N LEU A 352 19.63 14.65 -9.83
CA LEU A 352 18.38 14.07 -9.35
C LEU A 352 18.63 12.82 -8.50
N LEU A 353 19.54 11.95 -8.95
CA LEU A 353 19.97 10.77 -8.19
C LEU A 353 20.59 11.18 -6.86
N ALA A 354 21.48 12.19 -6.85
CA ALA A 354 22.12 12.67 -5.63
C ALA A 354 21.10 13.24 -4.64
N ARG A 355 20.12 14.02 -5.12
CA ARG A 355 19.03 14.58 -4.29
C ARG A 355 18.15 13.48 -3.69
N ALA A 356 17.71 12.52 -4.50
CA ALA A 356 16.92 11.39 -4.03
C ALA A 356 17.69 10.54 -3.02
N THR A 357 18.94 10.21 -3.33
CA THR A 357 19.82 9.43 -2.44
C THR A 357 20.07 10.15 -1.12
N ALA A 358 20.28 11.47 -1.14
CA ALA A 358 20.48 12.25 0.09
C ALA A 358 19.23 12.28 0.99
N ILE A 359 18.03 12.28 0.39
CA ILE A 359 16.79 12.12 1.14
C ILE A 359 16.75 10.73 1.80
N GLN A 360 16.95 9.68 1.00
CA GLN A 360 16.89 8.30 1.49
C GLN A 360 17.94 8.03 2.58
N ASP A 361 19.17 8.53 2.41
CA ASP A 361 20.23 8.42 3.42
C ASP A 361 19.85 9.06 4.75
N ARG A 362 19.24 10.25 4.72
CA ARG A 362 18.78 10.95 5.92
C ARG A 362 17.62 10.22 6.58
N THR A 363 16.65 9.75 5.79
CA THR A 363 15.52 8.96 6.32
C THR A 363 16.02 7.67 6.95
N LYS A 364 16.91 6.93 6.28
CA LYS A 364 17.47 5.69 6.83
C LYS A 364 18.26 5.95 8.11
N ALA A 365 19.09 7.01 8.16
CA ALA A 365 19.81 7.37 9.38
C ALA A 365 18.89 7.73 10.56
N LEU A 366 17.74 8.37 10.31
CA LEU A 366 16.72 8.62 11.34
C LEU A 366 16.00 7.33 11.74
N MET A 367 15.67 6.47 10.78
CA MET A 367 15.05 5.17 11.01
C MET A 367 15.93 4.27 11.87
N ASP A 368 17.24 4.22 11.60
CA ASP A 368 18.21 3.48 12.42
C ASP A 368 18.23 3.96 13.88
N ARG A 369 18.11 5.27 14.10
CA ARG A 369 18.04 5.85 15.45
C ARG A 369 16.72 5.51 16.14
N ALA A 370 15.62 5.51 15.40
CA ALA A 370 14.29 5.13 15.90
C ALA A 370 14.24 3.64 16.25
N GLU A 371 14.76 2.76 15.39
CA GLU A 371 14.88 1.31 15.64
C GLU A 371 15.68 1.06 16.93
N ASN A 372 16.84 1.71 17.10
CA ASN A 372 17.63 1.59 18.33
C ASN A 372 16.85 2.08 19.55
N ALA A 373 16.16 3.21 19.46
CA ALA A 373 15.39 3.73 20.59
C ALA A 373 14.22 2.81 20.98
N VAL A 374 13.54 2.20 20.01
CA VAL A 374 12.45 1.23 20.24
C VAL A 374 13.00 -0.07 20.85
N VAL A 375 14.13 -0.59 20.35
CA VAL A 375 14.79 -1.77 20.94
C VAL A 375 15.26 -1.50 22.37
N ASP A 376 15.85 -0.33 22.64
CA ASP A 376 16.23 0.08 23.99
C ASP A 376 15.01 0.13 24.94
N LEU A 377 13.85 0.60 24.45
CA LEU A 377 12.59 0.59 25.20
C LEU A 377 12.09 -0.84 25.45
N ILE A 378 12.13 -1.71 24.44
CA ILE A 378 11.75 -3.13 24.58
C ILE A 378 12.63 -3.79 25.66
N ALA A 379 13.94 -3.57 25.62
CA ALA A 379 14.87 -4.09 26.61
C ALA A 379 14.57 -3.57 28.03
N ALA A 380 14.27 -2.28 28.18
CA ALA A 380 13.92 -1.69 29.47
C ALA A 380 12.61 -2.28 30.04
N LEU A 381 11.58 -2.41 29.21
CA LEU A 381 10.29 -3.03 29.59
C LEU A 381 10.47 -4.51 29.96
N ARG A 382 11.23 -5.27 29.15
CA ARG A 382 11.55 -6.68 29.43
C ARG A 382 12.24 -6.85 30.78
N GLU A 383 13.21 -5.98 31.09
CA GLU A 383 13.92 -6.03 32.36
C GLU A 383 13.04 -5.64 33.55
N ALA A 384 12.18 -4.63 33.38
CA ALA A 384 11.25 -4.21 34.43
C ALA A 384 10.24 -5.31 34.78
N ARG A 385 9.76 -6.08 33.79
CA ARG A 385 8.84 -7.22 34.01
C ARG A 385 9.50 -8.43 34.66
N LYS A 386 10.84 -8.54 34.62
CA LYS A 386 11.59 -9.58 35.34
C LYS A 386 11.82 -9.22 36.81
N SER A 387 11.79 -7.92 37.13
CA SER A 387 11.77 -7.44 38.51
C SER A 387 10.31 -7.50 39.01
N ASP A 388 10.04 -7.66 40.31
CA ASP A 388 8.68 -7.80 40.90
C ASP A 388 7.77 -6.54 40.76
N VAL A 389 7.95 -5.76 39.69
CA VAL A 389 7.09 -4.66 39.28
C VAL A 389 5.78 -5.22 38.73
N ALA A 390 4.65 -4.79 39.29
CA ALA A 390 3.34 -5.15 38.77
C ALA A 390 3.17 -4.67 37.32
N ASP A 391 2.60 -5.52 36.45
CA ASP A 391 2.35 -5.18 35.02
C ASP A 391 1.53 -3.88 34.87
N THR A 392 0.63 -3.57 35.81
CA THR A 392 -0.15 -2.32 35.82
C THR A 392 0.70 -1.06 35.98
N ALA A 393 1.85 -1.16 36.66
CA ALA A 393 2.77 -0.03 36.80
C ALA A 393 3.50 0.30 35.48
N LEU A 394 3.51 -0.61 34.51
CA LEU A 394 4.20 -0.46 33.22
C LEU A 394 3.27 -0.01 32.07
N GLU A 395 1.97 0.18 32.32
CA GLU A 395 0.99 0.51 31.29
C GLU A 395 1.37 1.77 30.48
N GLU A 396 1.89 2.80 31.14
CA GLU A 396 2.31 4.03 30.45
C GLU A 396 3.48 3.78 29.50
N ALA A 397 4.48 3.01 29.94
CA ALA A 397 5.61 2.65 29.11
C ALA A 397 5.20 1.73 27.95
N GLN A 398 4.21 0.85 28.15
CA GLN A 398 3.63 0.00 27.10
C GLN A 398 2.85 0.82 26.06
N LYS A 399 2.09 1.84 26.48
CA LYS A 399 1.43 2.78 25.56
C LYS A 399 2.45 3.56 24.73
N LEU A 400 3.54 4.01 25.36
CA LEU A 400 4.63 4.69 24.65
C LEU A 400 5.35 3.75 23.68
N HIS A 401 5.53 2.47 24.04
CA HIS A 401 6.06 1.44 23.12
C HIS A 401 5.17 1.28 21.89
N ARG A 402 3.86 1.09 22.09
CA ARG A 402 2.88 1.01 20.99
C ARG A 402 2.98 2.21 20.04
N ARG A 403 2.95 3.43 20.57
CA ARG A 403 2.96 4.68 19.79
C ARG A 403 4.30 4.92 19.08
N ALA A 404 5.41 4.60 19.72
CA ALA A 404 6.74 4.74 19.15
C ALA A 404 6.94 3.73 18.00
N GLN A 405 6.56 2.48 18.21
CA GLN A 405 6.70 1.43 17.20
C GLN A 405 5.75 1.65 16.02
N TRP A 406 4.51 2.08 16.26
CA TRP A 406 3.58 2.44 15.17
C TRP A 406 4.19 3.49 14.23
N ARG A 407 4.75 4.57 14.78
CA ARG A 407 5.41 5.63 14.01
C ARG A 407 6.63 5.15 13.24
N LEU A 408 7.49 4.38 13.91
CA LEU A 408 8.65 3.77 13.27
C LEU A 408 8.22 2.88 12.09
N ASP A 409 7.27 1.97 12.33
CA ASP A 409 6.81 1.00 11.36
C ASP A 409 6.08 1.68 10.19
N PHE A 410 5.33 2.75 10.42
CA PHE A 410 4.66 3.52 9.36
C PHE A 410 5.64 4.05 8.30
N VAL A 411 6.83 4.49 8.72
CA VAL A 411 7.86 4.96 7.78
C VAL A 411 8.73 3.81 7.26
N MET A 412 9.00 2.79 8.08
CA MET A 412 9.80 1.63 7.70
C MET A 412 9.10 0.75 6.66
N ALA A 413 7.79 0.56 6.80
CA ALA A 413 6.99 -0.26 5.91
C ALA A 413 6.76 0.39 4.54
N GLU A 414 6.96 1.71 4.43
CA GLU A 414 6.80 2.47 3.19
C GLU A 414 8.08 2.42 2.33
N ASN A 415 7.92 2.06 1.06
CA ASN A 415 9.04 1.60 0.23
C ASN A 415 9.89 2.70 -0.42
N SER A 416 9.54 3.98 -0.29
CA SER A 416 10.30 5.07 -0.90
C SER A 416 11.54 5.47 -0.11
N THR A 417 11.69 4.95 1.11
CA THR A 417 12.66 5.41 2.10
C THR A 417 12.52 6.93 2.32
N GLY A 418 11.28 7.38 2.44
CA GLY A 418 10.89 8.77 2.69
C GLY A 418 10.94 9.71 1.49
N PHE A 419 11.30 9.26 0.28
CA PHE A 419 11.29 10.14 -0.90
C PHE A 419 9.89 10.71 -1.20
N HIS A 420 8.83 9.94 -0.96
CA HIS A 420 7.46 10.38 -1.22
C HIS A 420 7.03 11.58 -0.36
N ALA A 421 7.43 11.63 0.92
CA ALA A 421 7.18 12.78 1.80
C ALA A 421 8.32 13.00 2.81
N PRO A 422 9.46 13.58 2.39
CA PRO A 422 10.70 13.56 3.19
C PRO A 422 10.61 14.23 4.55
N GLN A 423 9.97 15.41 4.60
CA GLN A 423 9.78 16.17 5.84
C GLN A 423 8.83 15.45 6.80
N GLU A 424 7.79 14.81 6.26
CA GLU A 424 6.82 14.07 7.06
C GLU A 424 7.43 12.79 7.63
N SER A 425 8.17 12.03 6.82
CA SER A 425 8.93 10.87 7.29
C SER A 425 9.91 11.24 8.41
N ALA A 426 10.63 12.36 8.27
CA ALA A 426 11.55 12.83 9.30
C ALA A 426 10.82 13.22 10.60
N ARG A 427 9.67 13.89 10.51
CA ARG A 427 8.84 14.25 11.67
C ARG A 427 8.35 13.01 12.41
N ILE A 428 7.77 12.05 11.69
CA ILE A 428 7.25 10.81 12.27
C ILE A 428 8.36 10.01 12.97
N LEU A 429 9.54 9.89 12.34
CA LEU A 429 10.69 9.21 12.94
C LEU A 429 11.25 9.95 14.17
N ALA A 430 11.24 11.28 14.18
CA ALA A 430 11.64 12.06 15.34
C ALA A 430 10.69 11.84 16.52
N GLU A 431 9.38 11.80 16.28
CA GLU A 431 8.38 11.46 17.29
C GLU A 431 8.55 10.03 17.80
N ALA A 432 8.83 9.07 16.91
CA ALA A 432 9.10 7.68 17.31
C ALA A 432 10.28 7.61 18.30
N ILE A 433 11.37 8.33 18.02
CA ILE A 433 12.55 8.41 18.90
C ILE A 433 12.17 9.03 20.25
N ASP A 434 11.48 10.17 20.24
CA ASP A 434 11.08 10.87 21.46
C ASP A 434 10.18 10.01 22.35
N LEU A 435 9.12 9.42 21.78
CA LEU A 435 8.20 8.54 22.50
C LEU A 435 8.91 7.31 23.07
N ALA A 436 9.84 6.71 22.31
CA ALA A 436 10.62 5.58 22.80
C ALA A 436 11.49 5.96 24.01
N ARG A 437 12.11 7.14 23.99
CA ARG A 437 12.92 7.66 25.12
C ARG A 437 12.06 8.05 26.32
N GLN A 438 10.88 8.64 26.10
CA GLN A 438 9.90 8.87 27.17
C GLN A 438 9.46 7.55 27.81
N GLY A 439 9.25 6.49 27.02
CA GLY A 439 8.94 5.16 27.53
C GLY A 439 10.03 4.62 28.44
N GLN A 440 11.31 4.78 28.07
CA GLN A 440 12.43 4.36 28.91
C GLN A 440 12.46 5.13 30.24
N ILE A 441 12.20 6.44 30.20
CA ILE A 441 12.10 7.27 31.41
C ILE A 441 10.93 6.80 32.29
N ALA A 442 9.78 6.46 31.71
CA ALA A 442 8.63 5.93 32.44
C ALA A 442 9.00 4.62 33.17
N VAL A 443 9.68 3.70 32.49
CA VAL A 443 10.19 2.46 33.12
C VAL A 443 11.13 2.76 34.28
N LEU A 444 12.08 3.70 34.11
CA LEU A 444 13.04 4.06 35.16
C LEU A 444 12.36 4.64 36.40
N ARG A 445 11.31 5.45 36.23
CA ARG A 445 10.53 6.02 37.35
C ARG A 445 9.86 4.92 38.16
N VAL A 446 9.27 3.93 37.49
CA VAL A 446 8.61 2.79 38.15
C VAL A 446 9.64 2.00 38.96
N ARG A 447 10.79 1.65 38.36
CA ARG A 447 11.85 0.90 39.06
C ARG A 447 12.38 1.62 40.29
N ARG A 448 12.51 2.96 40.26
CA ARG A 448 12.94 3.74 41.42
C ARG A 448 11.94 3.69 42.57
N VAL A 449 10.64 3.77 42.28
CA VAL A 449 9.58 3.67 43.30
C VAL A 449 9.51 2.26 43.90
N SER A 450 9.78 1.23 43.11
CA SER A 450 9.77 -0.17 43.54
C SER A 450 11.06 -0.65 44.23
N SER A 451 12.11 0.18 44.29
CA SER A 451 13.38 -0.22 44.94
C SER A 451 13.33 0.07 46.45
N PRO A 452 13.69 -0.89 47.33
CA PRO A 452 13.55 -0.76 48.79
C PRO A 452 14.52 0.25 49.46
N GLU A 453 15.36 0.97 48.70
CA GLU A 453 16.32 1.93 49.26
C GLU A 453 15.70 3.28 49.67
N ASN A 454 14.41 3.52 49.43
CA ASN A 454 13.72 4.74 49.91
C ASN A 454 12.92 4.54 51.22
N THR A 455 13.12 3.42 51.91
CA THR A 455 12.62 3.23 53.28
C THR A 455 13.79 3.14 54.27
N THR A 456 14.29 4.28 54.71
CA THR A 456 15.00 4.41 56.00
C THR A 456 14.99 5.87 56.44
N PRO A 457 14.89 6.13 57.75
CA PRO A 457 13.66 6.41 58.50
C PRO A 457 13.21 7.87 58.46
#